data_AF-A0AAU5WGN5-F1
#
_entry.id   AF-A0AAU5WGN5-F1
#
_cell.length_a   1.000
_cell.length_b   1.000
_cell.length_c   1.000
_cell.angle_alpha   90.00
_cell.angle_beta   90.00
_cell.angle_gamma   90.00
#
_symmetry.space_group_name_H-M   'P 1'
#
loop_
_entity.id
_entity.type
_entity.pdbx_description
1 polymer ?
#
loop_
_entity_poly.entity_id
_entity_poly.type
_entity_poly.pdbx_seq_one_letter_code
_entity_poly.pdbx_strand_id
1 'polypeptide(L)'
;MMTHDQIIDLLSLAAARDRRTIGRADVLAWHDDIGDLPLDDCREAIGIHFRESTEWLLPAHVRRIAKRLRDERGGVPGPGLSPPIPDADPDDVPAYLAALRRQAAASAAGQDVPALEAGETASYDDNPHVRQILRRFEAEREGARRRKVQQDTADREALKVYREAVEELLALSDHGQAATEQARAELLSEAEAAAGFPRLAALAGVTDEHKIVIRAAHLAAKGDAA
;
A
#
# COMPACT_ATOMS: atom_id res chain seq x y z
N MET A 1 -19.47 2.60 -24.08
CA MET A 1 -19.88 1.29 -23.54
C MET A 1 -19.02 0.22 -24.17
N MET A 2 -18.48 -0.67 -23.35
CA MET A 2 -17.71 -1.82 -23.81
C MET A 2 -18.63 -2.94 -24.30
N THR A 3 -18.16 -3.72 -25.27
CA THR A 3 -18.84 -4.94 -25.73
C THR A 3 -18.44 -6.15 -24.89
N HIS A 4 -19.17 -7.25 -25.01
CA HIS A 4 -18.83 -8.51 -24.34
C HIS A 4 -17.47 -9.06 -24.81
N ASP A 5 -17.12 -8.90 -26.09
CA ASP A 5 -15.82 -9.30 -26.63
C ASP A 5 -14.68 -8.50 -25.99
N GLN A 6 -14.88 -7.21 -25.77
CA GLN A 6 -13.90 -6.36 -25.08
C GLN A 6 -13.74 -6.74 -23.59
N ILE A 7 -14.81 -7.22 -22.94
CA ILE A 7 -14.73 -7.78 -21.59
C ILE A 7 -13.95 -9.10 -21.58
N ILE A 8 -14.12 -9.96 -22.60
CA ILE A 8 -13.34 -11.19 -22.76
C ILE A 8 -11.84 -10.84 -22.88
N ASP A 9 -11.48 -9.81 -23.64
CA ASP A 9 -10.09 -9.36 -23.78
C ASP A 9 -9.51 -8.90 -22.43
N LEU A 10 -10.27 -8.10 -21.66
CA LEU A 10 -9.85 -7.63 -20.33
C LEU A 10 -9.69 -8.78 -19.33
N LEU A 11 -10.63 -9.72 -19.31
CA LEU A 11 -10.57 -10.89 -18.46
C LEU A 11 -9.41 -11.81 -18.85
N SER A 12 -9.10 -11.93 -20.14
CA SER A 12 -7.95 -12.68 -20.64
C SER A 12 -6.62 -12.06 -20.17
N LEU A 13 -6.55 -10.72 -20.16
CA LEU A 13 -5.41 -9.98 -19.62
C LEU A 13 -5.23 -10.21 -18.11
N ALA A 14 -6.33 -10.30 -17.36
CA ALA A 14 -6.31 -10.63 -15.93
C ALA A 14 -5.88 -12.08 -15.68
N ALA A 15 -6.44 -13.04 -16.46
CA ALA A 15 -6.14 -14.46 -16.36
C ALA A 15 -4.66 -14.79 -16.60
N ALA A 16 -3.97 -14.03 -17.45
CA ALA A 16 -2.54 -14.16 -17.65
C ALA A 16 -1.71 -13.94 -16.36
N ARG A 17 -2.29 -13.26 -15.35
CA ARG A 17 -1.61 -12.90 -14.09
C ARG A 17 -2.15 -13.67 -12.89
N ASP A 18 -3.46 -13.78 -12.76
CA ASP A 18 -4.09 -14.43 -11.61
C ASP A 18 -4.59 -15.85 -11.88
N ARG A 19 -4.43 -16.35 -13.11
CA ARG A 19 -4.82 -17.71 -13.53
C ARG A 19 -6.31 -18.00 -13.33
N ARG A 20 -7.19 -16.99 -13.40
CA ARG A 20 -8.65 -17.22 -13.41
C ARG A 20 -9.09 -18.05 -14.62
N THR A 21 -10.14 -18.83 -14.42
CA THR A 21 -10.89 -19.45 -15.53
C THR A 21 -12.02 -18.50 -15.92
N ILE A 22 -12.23 -18.30 -17.21
CA ILE A 22 -13.24 -17.36 -17.73
C ILE A 22 -14.39 -18.17 -18.32
N GLY A 23 -15.58 -18.03 -17.74
CA GLY A 23 -16.83 -18.57 -18.25
C GLY A 23 -17.75 -17.49 -18.80
N ARG A 24 -18.79 -17.90 -19.53
CA ARG A 24 -19.83 -17.00 -20.05
C ARG A 24 -20.52 -16.20 -18.95
N ALA A 25 -20.75 -16.80 -17.79
CA ALA A 25 -21.34 -16.12 -16.64
C ALA A 25 -20.45 -14.99 -16.11
N ASP A 26 -19.12 -15.20 -16.09
CA ASP A 26 -18.17 -14.19 -15.63
C ASP A 26 -18.13 -12.98 -16.56
N VAL A 27 -18.19 -13.22 -17.87
CA VAL A 27 -18.24 -12.15 -18.88
C VAL A 27 -19.49 -11.29 -18.72
N LEU A 28 -20.66 -11.91 -18.48
CA LEU A 28 -21.91 -11.18 -18.25
C LEU A 28 -21.85 -10.35 -16.97
N ALA A 29 -21.39 -10.95 -15.86
CA ALA A 29 -21.26 -10.25 -14.58
C ALA A 29 -20.29 -9.06 -14.68
N TRP A 30 -19.13 -9.25 -15.32
CA TRP A 30 -18.17 -8.17 -15.52
C TRP A 30 -18.70 -7.08 -16.47
N HIS A 31 -19.43 -7.46 -17.51
CA HIS A 31 -20.06 -6.49 -18.40
C HIS A 31 -21.09 -5.63 -17.65
N ASP A 32 -21.91 -6.22 -16.77
CA ASP A 32 -22.85 -5.47 -15.94
C ASP A 32 -22.12 -4.54 -14.95
N ASP A 33 -21.00 -4.99 -14.39
CA ASP A 33 -20.27 -4.26 -13.36
C ASP A 33 -19.37 -3.13 -13.88
N ILE A 34 -18.84 -3.22 -15.11
CA ILE A 34 -17.90 -2.22 -15.67
C ILE A 34 -18.16 -1.84 -17.13
N GLY A 35 -19.17 -2.39 -17.80
CA GLY A 35 -19.43 -2.17 -19.23
C GLY A 35 -19.78 -0.73 -19.62
N ASP A 36 -20.15 0.12 -18.65
CA ASP A 36 -20.32 1.56 -18.80
C ASP A 36 -18.99 2.32 -18.96
N LEU A 37 -17.87 1.74 -18.54
CA LEU A 37 -16.57 2.40 -18.54
C LEU A 37 -15.87 2.37 -19.91
N PRO A 38 -14.91 3.29 -20.17
CA PRO A 38 -14.04 3.22 -21.34
C PRO A 38 -13.08 2.01 -21.27
N LEU A 39 -12.84 1.36 -22.42
CA LEU A 39 -11.96 0.18 -22.52
C LEU A 39 -10.52 0.49 -22.10
N ASP A 40 -9.98 1.61 -22.55
CA ASP A 40 -8.59 1.98 -22.29
C ASP A 40 -8.34 2.22 -20.80
N ASP A 41 -9.28 2.88 -20.12
CA ASP A 41 -9.22 3.09 -18.66
C ASP A 41 -9.25 1.77 -17.90
N CYS A 42 -10.06 0.81 -18.36
CA CYS A 42 -10.14 -0.51 -17.75
C CYS A 42 -8.85 -1.30 -17.96
N ARG A 43 -8.26 -1.24 -19.15
CA ARG A 43 -6.98 -1.90 -19.47
C ARG A 43 -5.84 -1.33 -18.64
N GLU A 44 -5.76 -0.01 -18.55
CA GLU A 44 -4.78 0.69 -17.73
C GLU A 44 -4.96 0.36 -16.24
N ALA A 45 -6.20 0.37 -15.75
CA ALA A 45 -6.54 0.04 -14.37
C ALA A 45 -6.11 -1.37 -13.97
N ILE A 46 -6.27 -2.37 -14.84
CA ILE A 46 -5.78 -3.74 -14.61
C ILE A 46 -4.25 -3.74 -14.47
N GLY A 47 -3.55 -3.04 -15.36
CA GLY A 47 -2.10 -2.94 -15.32
C GLY A 47 -1.60 -2.28 -14.03
N ILE A 48 -2.27 -1.21 -13.59
CA ILE A 48 -2.00 -0.52 -12.32
C ILE A 48 -2.22 -1.46 -11.13
N HIS A 49 -3.36 -2.14 -11.07
CA HIS A 49 -3.69 -3.04 -9.95
C HIS A 49 -2.57 -4.06 -9.71
N PHE A 50 -2.11 -4.75 -10.77
CA PHE A 50 -1.07 -5.76 -10.63
C PHE A 50 0.36 -5.20 -10.41
N ARG A 51 0.57 -3.88 -10.57
CA ARG A 51 1.82 -3.22 -10.16
C ARG A 51 1.79 -2.80 -8.70
N GLU A 52 0.62 -2.38 -8.21
CA GLU A 52 0.43 -1.80 -6.87
C GLU A 52 0.00 -2.83 -5.83
N SER A 53 -0.64 -3.93 -6.24
CA SER A 53 -1.25 -4.93 -5.37
C SER A 53 -1.02 -6.36 -5.86
N THR A 54 -0.95 -7.29 -4.90
CA THR A 54 -0.92 -8.74 -5.13
C THR A 54 -2.28 -9.39 -4.93
N GLU A 55 -3.32 -8.61 -4.59
CA GLU A 55 -4.67 -9.12 -4.36
C GLU A 55 -5.34 -9.61 -5.64
N TRP A 56 -6.29 -10.53 -5.47
CA TRP A 56 -7.15 -10.96 -6.57
C TRP A 56 -7.90 -9.78 -7.18
N LEU A 57 -7.90 -9.67 -8.51
CA LEU A 57 -8.53 -8.55 -9.19
C LEU A 57 -10.06 -8.72 -9.23
N LEU A 58 -10.78 -7.72 -8.69
CA LEU A 58 -12.24 -7.63 -8.72
C LEU A 58 -12.70 -6.46 -9.62
N PRO A 59 -13.93 -6.49 -10.16
CA PRO A 59 -14.49 -5.37 -10.95
C PRO A 59 -14.45 -4.04 -10.20
N ALA A 60 -14.68 -4.06 -8.89
CA ALA A 60 -14.62 -2.88 -8.02
C ALA A 60 -13.23 -2.21 -8.02
N HIS A 61 -12.14 -2.98 -8.15
CA HIS A 61 -10.78 -2.44 -8.25
C HIS A 61 -10.60 -1.69 -9.56
N VAL A 62 -11.06 -2.27 -10.67
CA VAL A 62 -11.02 -1.65 -11.99
C VAL A 62 -11.80 -0.34 -11.99
N ARG A 63 -13.04 -0.34 -11.47
CA ARG A 63 -13.87 0.87 -11.40
C ARG A 63 -13.22 1.98 -10.56
N ARG A 64 -12.65 1.62 -9.40
CA ARG A 64 -11.97 2.59 -8.52
C ARG A 64 -10.77 3.23 -9.22
N ILE A 65 -9.93 2.44 -9.88
CA ILE A 65 -8.73 2.95 -10.56
C ILE A 65 -9.12 3.71 -11.83
N ALA A 66 -10.08 3.24 -12.62
CA ALA A 66 -10.59 3.95 -13.79
C ALA A 66 -11.24 5.29 -13.42
N LYS A 67 -11.88 5.39 -12.25
CA LYS A 67 -12.31 6.68 -11.70
C LYS A 67 -11.11 7.57 -11.38
N ARG A 68 -10.10 7.05 -10.68
CA ARG A 68 -8.85 7.79 -10.37
C ARG A 68 -8.19 8.34 -11.63
N LEU A 69 -8.04 7.52 -12.67
CA LEU A 69 -7.48 7.93 -13.97
C LEU A 69 -8.28 9.05 -14.63
N ARG A 70 -9.62 8.98 -14.56
CA ARG A 70 -10.47 10.05 -15.08
C ARG A 70 -10.41 11.31 -14.25
N ASP A 71 -10.31 11.20 -12.93
CA ASP A 71 -10.13 12.33 -12.03
C ASP A 71 -8.74 12.98 -12.25
N GLU A 72 -7.71 12.21 -12.61
CA GLU A 72 -6.39 12.73 -12.98
C GLU A 72 -6.42 13.46 -14.34
N ARG A 73 -7.26 13.01 -15.28
CA ARG A 73 -7.43 13.63 -16.61
C ARG A 73 -8.38 14.83 -16.61
N GLY A 74 -9.45 14.77 -15.82
CA GLY A 74 -10.52 15.79 -15.75
C GLY A 74 -10.46 16.66 -14.50
N GLY A 75 -9.57 16.36 -13.56
CA GLY A 75 -9.25 17.23 -12.45
C GLY A 75 -8.70 18.54 -12.97
N VAL A 76 -9.08 19.63 -12.31
CA VAL A 76 -8.34 20.90 -12.34
C VAL A 76 -6.86 20.57 -12.48
N PRO A 77 -6.17 21.10 -13.50
CA PRO A 77 -4.88 20.57 -13.85
C PRO A 77 -3.98 20.66 -12.61
N GLY A 78 -3.14 19.63 -12.41
CA GLY A 78 -2.32 19.52 -11.22
C GLY A 78 -1.54 20.81 -10.90
N PRO A 79 -0.95 20.93 -9.71
CA PRO A 79 -0.30 22.18 -9.28
C PRO A 79 0.63 22.73 -10.37
N GLY A 80 0.25 23.86 -10.99
CA GLY A 80 1.03 24.51 -12.05
C GLY A 80 0.51 24.37 -13.49
N LEU A 81 -0.60 23.67 -13.74
CA LEU A 81 -1.26 23.68 -15.04
C LEU A 81 -2.60 24.44 -14.90
N SER A 82 -2.88 25.37 -15.79
CA SER A 82 -4.17 26.06 -15.89
C SER A 82 -4.86 25.60 -17.17
N PRO A 83 -6.18 25.40 -17.18
CA PRO A 83 -6.89 25.18 -18.44
C PRO A 83 -6.60 26.35 -19.39
N PRO A 84 -6.52 26.13 -20.71
CA PRO A 84 -6.31 27.22 -21.65
C PRO A 84 -7.44 28.23 -21.48
N ILE A 85 -7.08 29.52 -21.38
CA ILE A 85 -8.03 30.62 -21.25
C ILE A 85 -8.97 30.55 -22.46
N PRO A 86 -10.30 30.47 -22.27
CA PRO A 86 -11.23 30.48 -23.37
C PRO A 86 -11.04 31.72 -24.25
N ASP A 87 -11.15 31.58 -25.57
CA ASP A 87 -11.15 32.67 -26.55
C ASP A 87 -12.47 33.48 -26.51
N ALA A 88 -12.98 33.72 -25.31
CA ALA A 88 -14.14 34.55 -25.04
C ALA A 88 -13.67 35.78 -24.27
N ASP A 89 -14.26 36.94 -24.60
CA ASP A 89 -13.98 38.19 -23.89
C ASP A 89 -14.25 38.00 -22.39
N PRO A 90 -13.23 38.18 -21.51
CA PRO A 90 -13.40 38.03 -20.08
C PRO A 90 -14.40 39.04 -19.48
N ASP A 91 -14.66 40.16 -20.15
CA ASP A 91 -15.63 41.16 -19.72
C ASP A 91 -17.09 40.79 -20.11
N ASP A 92 -17.28 39.81 -21.02
CA ASP A 92 -18.57 39.19 -21.32
C ASP A 92 -18.77 37.91 -20.47
N VAL A 93 -19.18 38.11 -19.22
CA VAL A 93 -19.38 37.04 -18.24
C VAL A 93 -20.29 35.90 -18.77
N PRO A 94 -21.45 36.17 -19.40
CA PRO A 94 -22.25 35.11 -20.01
C PRO A 94 -21.52 34.29 -21.08
N ALA A 95 -20.81 34.93 -22.01
CA ALA A 95 -20.08 34.25 -23.08
C ALA A 95 -18.91 33.43 -22.54
N TYR A 96 -18.18 33.99 -21.57
CA TYR A 96 -17.04 33.35 -20.91
C TYR A 96 -17.46 32.07 -20.17
N LEU A 97 -18.54 32.13 -19.38
CA LEU A 97 -19.06 30.95 -18.68
C LEU A 97 -19.60 29.87 -19.64
N ALA A 98 -20.19 30.28 -20.77
CA ALA A 98 -20.62 29.33 -21.79
C ALA A 98 -19.42 28.62 -22.44
N ALA A 99 -18.31 29.32 -22.65
CA ALA A 99 -17.08 28.76 -23.20
C ALA A 99 -16.42 27.76 -22.22
N LEU A 100 -16.33 28.10 -20.93
CA LEU A 100 -15.84 27.19 -19.88
C LEU A 100 -16.66 25.90 -19.79
N ARG A 101 -18.00 26.00 -19.88
CA ARG A 101 -18.87 24.80 -19.86
C ARG A 101 -18.67 23.92 -21.08
N ARG A 102 -18.47 24.49 -22.27
CA ARG A 102 -18.15 23.74 -23.49
C ARG A 102 -16.81 23.03 -23.37
N GLN A 103 -15.80 23.70 -22.82
CA GLN A 103 -14.47 23.13 -22.60
C GLN A 103 -14.51 21.96 -21.61
N ALA A 104 -15.20 22.12 -20.47
CA ALA A 104 -15.40 21.04 -19.51
C ALA A 104 -16.16 19.84 -20.11
N ALA A 105 -17.18 20.10 -20.93
CA ALA A 105 -17.92 19.05 -21.64
C ALA A 105 -17.06 18.33 -22.69
N ALA A 106 -16.20 19.05 -23.43
CA ALA A 106 -15.28 18.48 -24.40
C ALA A 106 -14.21 17.59 -23.74
N SER A 107 -13.63 18.05 -22.63
CA SER A 107 -12.68 17.26 -21.83
C SER A 107 -13.35 16.00 -21.24
N ALA A 108 -14.59 16.12 -20.75
CA ALA A 108 -15.36 14.96 -20.26
C ALA A 108 -15.74 13.97 -21.38
N ALA A 109 -15.89 14.45 -22.63
CA ALA A 109 -16.16 13.63 -23.81
C ALA A 109 -14.89 13.03 -24.45
N GLY A 110 -13.70 13.32 -23.90
CA GLY A 110 -12.43 12.82 -24.42
C GLY A 110 -12.01 13.43 -25.76
N GLN A 111 -12.54 14.60 -26.12
CA GLN A 111 -12.05 15.34 -27.28
C GLN A 111 -10.79 16.12 -26.87
N ASP A 112 -9.68 15.87 -27.57
CA ASP A 112 -8.43 16.60 -27.37
C ASP A 112 -8.67 18.09 -27.63
N VAL A 113 -8.68 18.88 -26.56
CA VAL A 113 -8.53 20.33 -26.65
C VAL A 113 -7.11 20.57 -27.16
N PRO A 114 -6.89 21.40 -28.21
CA PRO A 114 -5.55 21.68 -28.69
C PRO A 114 -4.76 22.24 -27.52
N ALA A 115 -3.79 21.48 -27.04
CA ALA A 115 -2.82 21.97 -26.09
C ALA A 115 -2.14 23.17 -26.77
N LEU A 116 -2.12 24.33 -26.11
CA LEU A 116 -1.18 25.38 -26.46
C LEU A 116 0.19 24.69 -26.57
N GLU A 117 0.85 24.79 -27.73
CA GLU A 117 2.18 24.23 -27.89
C GLU A 117 3.02 24.73 -26.73
N ALA A 118 3.40 23.79 -25.87
CA ALA A 118 4.17 24.08 -24.69
C ALA A 118 5.47 24.72 -25.19
N GLY A 119 5.59 26.03 -25.00
CA GLY A 119 6.85 26.73 -25.20
C GLY A 119 7.93 25.92 -24.50
N GLU A 120 8.89 25.45 -25.30
CA GLU A 120 10.08 24.67 -24.94
C GLU A 120 10.00 24.11 -23.50
N THR A 121 9.36 22.94 -23.36
CA THR A 121 9.16 22.27 -22.07
C THR A 121 10.48 22.24 -21.31
N ALA A 122 10.59 23.05 -20.25
CA ALA A 122 11.66 22.88 -19.28
C ALA A 122 11.54 21.44 -18.77
N SER A 123 12.52 20.61 -19.13
CA SER A 123 12.57 19.20 -18.77
C SER A 123 12.32 19.06 -17.28
N TYR A 124 11.35 18.22 -16.90
CA TYR A 124 11.07 17.88 -15.51
C TYR A 124 12.35 17.40 -14.80
N ASP A 125 13.25 16.76 -15.55
CA ASP A 125 14.54 16.34 -15.06
C ASP A 125 15.46 17.51 -14.72
N ASP A 126 15.37 18.68 -15.34
CA ASP A 126 16.28 19.82 -15.10
C ASP A 126 15.83 20.75 -13.96
N ASN A 127 14.65 20.51 -13.40
CA ASN A 127 14.17 21.30 -12.27
C ASN A 127 14.87 20.86 -10.96
N PRO A 128 15.69 21.73 -10.32
CA PRO A 128 16.48 21.37 -9.15
C PRO A 128 15.62 20.98 -7.93
N HIS A 129 14.41 21.54 -7.80
CA HIS A 129 13.50 21.22 -6.72
C HIS A 129 12.86 19.84 -6.90
N VAL A 130 12.53 19.47 -8.13
CA VAL A 130 12.02 18.14 -8.47
C VAL A 130 13.07 17.07 -8.15
N ARG A 131 14.34 17.28 -8.56
CA ARG A 131 15.46 16.38 -8.21
C ARG A 131 15.67 16.26 -6.70
N GLN A 132 15.43 17.34 -5.94
CA GLN A 132 15.54 17.31 -4.48
C GLN A 132 14.42 16.49 -3.84
N ILE A 133 13.19 16.63 -4.34
CA ILE A 133 12.02 15.88 -3.86
C ILE A 133 12.19 14.39 -4.15
N LEU A 134 12.57 14.01 -5.36
CA LEU A 134 12.77 12.61 -5.75
C LEU A 134 13.87 11.94 -4.90
N ARG A 135 15.02 12.61 -4.71
CA ARG A 135 16.10 12.10 -3.83
C ARG A 135 15.63 11.87 -2.40
N ARG A 136 14.80 12.76 -1.85
CA ARG A 136 14.22 12.59 -0.51
C ARG A 136 13.32 11.37 -0.45
N PHE A 137 12.44 11.18 -1.43
CA PHE A 137 11.56 10.02 -1.50
C PHE A 137 12.33 8.70 -1.64
N GLU A 138 13.36 8.67 -2.48
CA GLU A 138 14.22 7.50 -2.64
C GLU A 138 14.96 7.17 -1.34
N ALA A 139 15.54 8.17 -0.66
CA ALA A 139 16.22 7.99 0.62
C ALA A 139 15.26 7.52 1.74
N GLU A 140 14.03 8.05 1.78
CA GLU A 140 13.00 7.61 2.72
C GLU A 140 12.58 6.15 2.46
N ARG A 141 12.42 5.76 1.20
CA ARG A 141 12.11 4.36 0.81
C ARG A 141 13.26 3.40 1.10
N GLU A 142 14.49 3.80 0.82
CA GLU A 142 15.67 2.99 1.13
C GLU A 142 15.84 2.84 2.65
N GLY A 143 15.67 3.93 3.40
CA GLY A 143 15.66 3.89 4.87
C GLY A 143 14.58 2.98 5.43
N ALA A 144 13.36 3.02 4.87
CA ALA A 144 12.27 2.11 5.26
C ALA A 144 12.60 0.64 4.97
N ARG A 145 13.19 0.35 3.80
CA ARG A 145 13.66 -1.01 3.46
C ARG A 145 14.74 -1.50 4.42
N ARG A 146 15.73 -0.66 4.74
CA ARG A 146 16.80 -1.02 5.70
C ARG A 146 16.24 -1.30 7.09
N ARG A 147 15.31 -0.46 7.57
CA ARG A 147 14.61 -0.69 8.86
C ARG A 147 13.85 -2.01 8.85
N LYS A 148 13.14 -2.33 7.77
CA LYS A 148 12.42 -3.61 7.65
C LYS A 148 13.38 -4.81 7.68
N VAL A 149 14.48 -4.77 6.92
CA VAL A 149 15.48 -5.85 6.93
C VAL A 149 16.13 -6.00 8.31
N GLN A 150 16.43 -4.90 9.00
CA GLN A 150 16.95 -4.92 10.37
C GLN A 150 15.93 -5.54 11.32
N GLN A 151 14.64 -5.18 11.20
CA GLN A 151 13.58 -5.75 12.01
C GLN A 151 13.42 -7.26 11.74
N ASP A 152 13.36 -7.69 10.48
CA ASP A 152 13.23 -9.10 10.10
C ASP A 152 14.43 -9.93 10.61
N THR A 153 15.62 -9.32 10.65
CA THR A 153 16.82 -9.97 11.20
C THR A 153 16.73 -10.10 12.71
N ALA A 154 16.34 -9.02 13.41
CA ALA A 154 16.14 -9.02 14.86
C ALA A 154 15.06 -10.01 15.29
N ASP A 155 13.94 -10.08 14.55
CA ASP A 155 12.84 -11.00 14.82
C ASP A 155 13.31 -12.47 14.67
N ARG A 156 14.11 -12.77 13.64
CA ARG A 156 14.66 -14.12 13.45
C ARG A 156 15.63 -14.50 14.58
N GLU A 157 16.49 -13.58 15.02
CA GLU A 157 17.38 -13.81 16.16
C GLU A 157 16.60 -14.01 17.45
N ALA A 158 15.58 -13.20 17.71
CA ALA A 158 14.71 -13.33 18.88
C ALA A 158 13.98 -14.68 18.92
N LEU A 159 13.44 -15.14 17.77
CA LEU A 159 12.80 -16.45 17.66
C LEU A 159 13.76 -17.61 17.93
N LYS A 160 15.04 -17.47 17.55
CA LYS A 160 16.07 -18.47 17.83
C LYS A 160 16.31 -18.58 19.35
N VAL A 161 16.53 -17.44 20.01
CA VAL A 161 16.74 -17.39 21.47
C VAL A 161 15.52 -17.92 22.23
N TYR A 162 14.31 -17.57 21.78
CA TYR A 162 13.08 -18.09 22.37
C TYR A 162 12.99 -19.61 22.25
N ARG A 163 13.30 -20.18 21.08
CA ARG A 163 13.28 -21.63 20.86
C ARG A 163 14.28 -22.35 21.79
N GLU A 164 15.51 -21.85 21.88
CA GLU A 164 16.54 -22.41 22.76
C GLU A 164 16.06 -22.39 24.22
N ALA A 165 15.47 -21.28 24.68
CA ALA A 165 14.91 -21.18 26.04
C ALA A 165 13.74 -22.16 26.29
N VAL A 166 12.87 -22.39 25.30
CA VAL A 166 11.79 -23.40 25.40
C VAL A 166 12.39 -24.80 25.53
N GLU A 167 13.40 -25.14 24.73
CA GLU A 167 14.07 -26.44 24.78
C GLU A 167 14.74 -26.68 26.15
N GLU A 168 15.40 -25.66 26.71
CA GLU A 168 15.99 -25.73 28.06
C GLU A 168 14.94 -25.99 29.14
N LEU A 169 13.80 -25.28 29.12
CA LEU A 169 12.74 -25.50 30.10
C LEU A 169 12.09 -26.88 29.98
N LEU A 170 11.87 -27.36 28.76
CA LEU A 170 11.27 -28.67 28.52
C LEU A 170 12.18 -29.82 28.98
N ALA A 171 13.49 -29.60 29.06
CA ALA A 171 14.46 -30.58 29.56
C ALA A 171 14.43 -30.75 31.09
N LEU A 172 13.82 -29.82 31.83
CA LEU A 172 13.69 -29.89 33.29
C LEU A 172 12.63 -30.90 33.71
N SER A 173 12.80 -31.47 34.91
CA SER A 173 11.91 -32.51 35.44
C SER A 173 10.48 -32.03 35.75
N ASP A 174 10.29 -30.74 36.05
CA ASP A 174 9.00 -30.08 36.23
C ASP A 174 8.55 -29.35 34.95
N HIS A 175 9.23 -29.58 33.82
CA HIS A 175 9.10 -28.80 32.58
C HIS A 175 9.27 -27.29 32.78
N GLY A 176 10.02 -26.88 33.81
CA GLY A 176 10.31 -25.48 34.09
C GLY A 176 9.12 -24.68 34.62
N GLN A 177 8.08 -25.33 35.15
CA GLN A 177 6.91 -24.65 35.69
C GLN A 177 7.25 -23.69 36.82
N ALA A 178 8.08 -24.12 37.79
CA ALA A 178 8.46 -23.26 38.91
C ALA A 178 9.24 -22.01 38.45
N ALA A 179 10.17 -22.19 37.50
CA ALA A 179 10.94 -21.09 36.91
C ALA A 179 10.05 -20.14 36.09
N THR A 180 9.04 -20.67 35.40
CA THR A 180 8.08 -19.88 34.61
C THR A 180 7.18 -19.03 35.48
N GLU A 181 6.68 -19.58 36.60
CA GLU A 181 5.88 -18.85 37.57
C GLU A 181 6.69 -17.74 38.25
N GLN A 182 7.95 -18.02 38.64
CA GLN A 182 8.85 -17.01 39.18
C GLN A 182 9.15 -15.90 38.16
N ALA A 183 9.48 -16.26 36.91
CA ALA A 183 9.73 -15.28 35.85
C ALA A 183 8.51 -14.38 35.58
N ARG A 184 7.31 -14.97 35.59
CA ARG A 184 6.05 -14.24 35.42
C ARG A 184 5.82 -13.27 36.59
N ALA A 185 6.07 -13.70 37.83
CA ALA A 185 5.95 -12.83 39.01
C ALA A 185 6.97 -11.67 39.00
N GLU A 186 8.20 -11.92 38.54
CA GLU A 186 9.25 -10.90 38.42
C GLU A 186 8.95 -9.85 37.35
N LEU A 187 8.36 -10.25 36.21
CA LEU A 187 8.10 -9.38 35.04
C LEU A 187 6.73 -8.70 35.06
N LEU A 188 5.75 -9.27 35.77
CA LEU A 188 4.39 -8.72 35.89
C LEU A 188 4.12 -8.17 37.30
N SER A 189 5.17 -7.73 38.00
CA SER A 189 5.01 -7.16 39.33
C SER A 189 4.04 -5.97 39.34
N GLU A 190 3.26 -5.80 40.42
CA GLU A 190 2.24 -4.72 40.52
C GLU A 190 2.84 -3.32 40.30
N ALA A 191 4.11 -3.12 40.69
CA ALA A 191 4.85 -1.88 40.47
C ALA A 191 5.15 -1.61 38.98
N GLU A 192 5.34 -2.66 38.16
CA GLU A 192 5.60 -2.53 36.72
C GLU A 192 4.31 -2.40 35.90
N ALA A 193 3.21 -3.04 36.35
CA ALA A 193 1.89 -2.85 35.74
C ALA A 193 1.42 -1.39 35.85
N ALA A 194 1.73 -0.71 36.96
CA ALA A 194 1.46 0.72 37.14
C ALA A 194 2.35 1.64 36.24
N ALA A 195 3.52 1.16 35.81
CA ALA A 195 4.51 1.91 35.03
C ALA A 195 4.53 1.55 33.53
N GLY A 196 3.63 0.68 33.05
CA GLY A 196 3.54 0.29 31.65
C GLY A 196 4.62 -0.69 31.19
N PHE A 197 5.10 -1.57 32.08
CA PHE A 197 6.07 -2.64 31.82
C PHE A 197 7.37 -2.19 31.12
N PRO A 198 8.15 -1.29 31.72
CA PRO A 198 9.37 -0.74 31.13
C PRO A 198 10.45 -1.80 30.83
N ARG A 199 10.50 -2.90 31.60
CA ARG A 199 11.40 -4.03 31.31
C ARG A 199 10.98 -4.83 30.08
N LEU A 200 9.69 -4.83 29.73
CA LEU A 200 9.18 -5.46 28.51
C LEU A 200 9.40 -4.54 27.30
N ALA A 201 9.43 -3.22 27.47
CA ALA A 201 9.60 -2.26 26.38
C ALA A 201 11.00 -2.26 25.73
N ALA A 202 12.03 -2.79 26.40
CA ALA A 202 13.43 -2.71 25.95
C ALA A 202 13.82 -3.69 24.82
N LEU A 203 12.94 -4.65 24.47
CA LEU A 203 13.21 -5.67 23.44
C LEU A 203 12.20 -5.53 22.31
N ALA A 204 12.58 -4.82 21.24
CA ALA A 204 11.76 -4.65 20.04
C ALA A 204 11.54 -6.01 19.35
N GLY A 205 10.30 -6.28 18.92
CA GLY A 205 9.94 -7.51 18.18
C GLY A 205 9.56 -8.73 19.04
N VAL A 206 9.63 -8.62 20.37
CA VAL A 206 9.43 -9.76 21.29
C VAL A 206 8.14 -9.59 22.11
N THR A 207 7.24 -10.57 22.06
CA THR A 207 6.01 -10.59 22.89
C THR A 207 6.35 -10.76 24.37
N ASP A 208 5.40 -10.46 25.25
CA ASP A 208 5.60 -10.60 26.69
C ASP A 208 5.79 -12.07 27.11
N GLU A 209 5.13 -12.99 26.40
CA GLU A 209 5.29 -14.43 26.58
C GLU A 209 6.69 -14.91 26.23
N HIS A 210 7.29 -14.42 25.15
CA HIS A 210 8.67 -14.75 24.80
C HIS A 210 9.65 -14.31 25.91
N LYS A 211 9.44 -13.12 26.50
CA LYS A 211 10.31 -12.59 27.56
C LYS A 211 10.20 -13.40 28.85
N ILE A 212 8.98 -13.82 29.22
CA ILE A 212 8.75 -14.69 30.39
C ILE A 212 9.50 -16.01 30.22
N VAL A 213 9.39 -16.64 29.05
CA VAL A 213 10.05 -17.92 28.77
C VAL A 213 11.57 -17.81 28.77
N ILE A 214 12.14 -16.79 28.12
CA ILE A 214 13.59 -16.55 28.13
C ILE A 214 14.10 -16.29 29.56
N ARG A 215 13.35 -15.53 30.37
CA ARG A 215 13.70 -15.27 31.77
C ARG A 215 13.62 -16.53 32.63
N ALA A 216 12.61 -17.36 32.42
CA ALA A 216 12.43 -18.62 33.12
C ALA A 216 13.60 -19.58 32.86
N ALA A 217 14.03 -19.74 31.60
CA ALA A 217 15.16 -20.57 31.25
C ALA A 217 16.45 -20.13 31.98
N HIS A 218 16.69 -18.80 32.04
CA HIS A 218 17.84 -18.24 32.77
C HIS A 218 17.78 -18.45 34.28
N LEU A 219 16.58 -18.41 34.89
CA LEU A 219 16.39 -18.70 36.31
C LEU A 219 16.67 -20.18 36.60
N ALA A 220 16.18 -21.08 35.75
CA ALA A 220 16.41 -22.52 35.88
C ALA A 220 17.90 -22.87 35.75
N ALA A 221 18.60 -22.32 34.74
CA ALA A 221 20.04 -22.53 34.56
C ALA A 221 20.89 -22.06 35.76
N LYS A 222 20.41 -21.05 36.51
CA LYS A 222 21.05 -20.59 37.74
C LYS A 222 20.70 -21.45 38.96
N GLY A 223 19.49 -22.03 38.99
CA GLY A 223 19.03 -22.92 40.05
C GLY A 223 19.75 -24.27 40.04
N ASP A 224 20.04 -24.82 38.86
CA ASP A 224 20.80 -26.07 38.70
C ASP A 224 22.31 -25.93 38.99
N ALA A 225 22.82 -24.70 39.11
CA ALA A 225 24.24 -24.42 39.38
C ALA A 225 24.60 -24.27 40.88
N ALA A 226 23.64 -24.55 41.79
CA ALA A 226 23.79 -24.48 43.25
C ALA A 226 23.66 -25.86 43.91
#